data_AF-A0A7K3S867-F1
#
_entry.id   AF-A0A7K3S867-F1
#
_cell.length_a   1.000
_cell.length_b   1.000
_cell.length_c   1.000
_cell.angle_alpha   90.00
_cell.angle_beta   90.00
_cell.angle_gamma   90.00
#
_symmetry.space_group_name_H-M   'P 1'
#
loop_
_entity.id
_entity.type
_entity.pdbx_description
1 polymer ?
#
loop_
_entity_poly.entity_id
_entity_poly.type
_entity_poly.pdbx_seq_one_letter_code
_entity_poly.pdbx_strand_id
1 'polypeptide(L)'
;MPRWKALPEELDPQIREFASQLRRLVDRSGLNINAVADRTGYSKTSWERYLNGRLLAPRGAVVALAEVTGTPQHHLTTMWELAERAWSRAEMRHDMTMEAIRITQARAALGELGTTAPPRETRGRAPGAGGAYEP
;
A
#
# COMPACT_ATOMS: atom_id res chain seq x y z
N MET A 1 -25.36 15.92 -6.77
CA MET A 1 -24.46 14.86 -7.26
C MET A 1 -23.17 14.86 -6.45
N PRO A 2 -22.71 13.71 -5.97
CA PRO A 2 -21.49 13.62 -5.16
C PRO A 2 -20.27 14.08 -5.96
N ARG A 3 -19.46 14.97 -5.37
CA ARG A 3 -18.18 15.41 -5.95
C ARG A 3 -17.10 14.42 -5.56
N TRP A 4 -16.90 13.41 -6.40
CA TRP A 4 -15.88 12.39 -6.16
C TRP A 4 -14.47 12.97 -6.23
N LYS A 5 -13.57 12.49 -5.36
CA LYS A 5 -12.14 12.78 -5.49
C LYS A 5 -11.58 12.04 -6.73
N ALA A 6 -10.53 12.58 -7.34
CA ALA A 6 -9.77 11.85 -8.35
C ALA A 6 -9.31 10.49 -7.81
N LEU A 7 -9.39 9.46 -8.65
CA LEU A 7 -8.85 8.14 -8.32
C LEU A 7 -7.31 8.20 -8.34
N PRO A 8 -6.61 7.43 -7.49
CA PRO A 8 -5.14 7.38 -7.49
C PRO A 8 -4.59 7.05 -8.87
N GLU A 9 -3.54 7.76 -9.30
CA GLU A 9 -2.97 7.60 -10.64
C GLU A 9 -2.33 6.22 -10.84
N GLU A 10 -1.73 5.68 -9.77
CA GLU A 10 -1.09 4.36 -9.70
C GLU A 10 -2.07 3.18 -9.61
N LEU A 11 -3.38 3.44 -9.51
CA LEU A 11 -4.38 2.38 -9.37
C LEU A 11 -4.45 1.52 -10.63
N ASP A 12 -4.42 0.19 -10.48
CA ASP A 12 -4.56 -0.76 -11.58
C ASP A 12 -5.81 -0.43 -12.43
N PRO A 13 -5.72 -0.48 -13.77
CA PRO A 13 -6.83 -0.13 -14.66
C PRO A 13 -8.14 -0.87 -14.35
N GLN A 14 -8.07 -2.15 -13.96
CA GLN A 14 -9.27 -2.94 -13.67
C GLN A 14 -9.95 -2.44 -12.39
N ILE A 15 -9.17 -2.08 -11.38
CA ILE A 15 -9.68 -1.54 -10.11
C ILE A 15 -10.26 -0.14 -10.33
N ARG A 16 -9.59 0.69 -11.14
CA ARG A 16 -10.05 2.04 -11.50
C ARG A 16 -11.37 2.00 -12.26
N GLU A 17 -11.51 1.13 -13.24
CA GLU A 17 -12.75 0.96 -14.00
C GLU A 17 -13.88 0.51 -13.06
N PHE A 18 -13.59 -0.47 -12.19
CA PHE A 18 -14.57 -0.93 -11.22
C PHE A 18 -15.05 0.18 -10.28
N ALA A 19 -14.14 0.94 -9.68
CA ALA A 19 -14.50 2.07 -8.82
C ALA A 19 -15.28 3.15 -9.58
N SER A 20 -14.94 3.40 -10.84
CA SER A 20 -15.64 4.35 -11.71
C SER A 20 -17.07 3.91 -12.02
N GLN A 21 -17.29 2.61 -12.23
CA GLN A 21 -18.64 2.07 -12.43
C GLN A 21 -19.48 2.17 -11.15
N LEU A 22 -18.93 1.86 -9.96
CA LEU A 22 -19.65 2.06 -8.71
C LEU A 22 -20.10 3.53 -8.54
N ARG A 23 -19.21 4.49 -8.85
CA ARG A 23 -19.55 5.93 -8.84
C ARG A 23 -20.70 6.25 -9.80
N ARG A 24 -20.67 5.73 -11.03
CA ARG A 24 -21.75 5.92 -12.02
C ARG A 24 -23.08 5.33 -11.55
N LEU A 25 -23.07 4.19 -10.85
CA LEU A 25 -24.29 3.63 -10.26
C LEU A 25 -24.87 4.57 -9.21
N VAL A 26 -24.03 5.08 -8.31
CA VAL A 26 -24.46 6.04 -7.29
C VAL A 26 -24.99 7.33 -7.94
N ASP A 27 -24.28 7.88 -8.92
CA ASP A 27 -24.68 9.11 -9.61
C ASP A 27 -26.02 8.97 -10.33
N ARG A 28 -26.26 7.85 -11.02
CA ARG A 28 -27.54 7.58 -11.70
C ARG A 28 -28.68 7.27 -10.75
N SER A 29 -28.40 6.73 -9.57
CA SER A 29 -29.42 6.42 -8.57
C SER A 29 -30.02 7.66 -7.89
N GLY A 30 -29.36 8.82 -8.01
CA GLY A 30 -29.74 10.04 -7.28
C GLY A 30 -29.43 9.99 -5.77
N LEU A 31 -28.86 8.89 -5.27
CA LEU A 31 -28.48 8.73 -3.88
C LEU A 31 -27.21 9.54 -3.59
N ASN A 32 -27.20 10.21 -2.44
CA ASN A 32 -25.96 10.70 -1.86
C ASN A 32 -25.28 9.57 -1.06
N ILE A 33 -24.02 9.78 -0.68
CA ILE A 33 -23.23 8.75 0.01
C ILE A 33 -23.78 8.34 1.38
N ASN A 34 -24.47 9.23 2.09
CA ASN A 34 -25.11 8.89 3.36
C ASN A 34 -26.29 7.94 3.10
N ALA A 35 -27.13 8.23 2.09
CA ALA A 35 -28.23 7.36 1.71
C ALA A 35 -27.76 5.98 1.21
N VAL A 36 -26.61 5.91 0.53
CA VAL A 36 -25.99 4.63 0.16
C VAL A 36 -25.53 3.87 1.42
N ALA A 37 -24.88 4.56 2.37
CA ALA A 37 -24.47 3.98 3.63
C ALA A 37 -25.66 3.38 4.40
N ASP A 38 -26.72 4.17 4.59
CA ASP A 38 -27.92 3.77 5.33
C ASP A 38 -28.62 2.58 4.69
N ARG A 39 -28.75 2.56 3.36
CA ARG A 39 -29.48 1.49 2.64
C ARG A 39 -28.69 0.19 2.48
N THR A 40 -27.37 0.25 2.53
CA THR A 40 -26.50 -0.93 2.35
C THR A 40 -25.98 -1.50 3.67
N GLY A 41 -26.17 -0.79 4.79
CA GLY A 41 -25.67 -1.20 6.11
C GLY A 41 -24.16 -1.01 6.31
N TYR A 42 -23.47 -0.36 5.38
CA TYR A 42 -22.04 -0.02 5.50
C TYR A 42 -21.85 1.44 5.88
N SER A 43 -20.77 1.75 6.62
CA SER A 43 -20.49 3.13 7.00
C SER A 43 -20.17 4.03 5.80
N LYS A 44 -20.47 5.33 5.94
CA LYS A 44 -20.08 6.37 4.97
C LYS A 44 -18.58 6.31 4.67
N THR A 45 -17.74 6.21 5.69
CA THR A 45 -16.28 6.17 5.56
C THR A 45 -15.83 4.94 4.75
N SER A 46 -16.46 3.78 4.95
CA SER A 46 -16.22 2.59 4.13
C SER A 46 -16.53 2.86 2.67
N TRP A 47 -17.71 3.41 2.37
CA TRP A 47 -18.09 3.78 1.01
C TRP A 47 -17.16 4.79 0.37
N GLU A 48 -16.70 5.80 1.13
CA GLU A 48 -15.74 6.78 0.63
C GLU A 48 -14.41 6.12 0.26
N ARG A 49 -13.92 5.15 1.05
CA ARG A 49 -12.69 4.43 0.72
C ARG A 49 -12.85 3.56 -0.52
N TYR A 50 -13.99 2.87 -0.65
CA TYR A 50 -14.30 2.04 -1.81
C TYR A 50 -14.44 2.86 -3.10
N LEU A 51 -15.26 3.90 -3.06
CA LEU A 51 -15.51 4.74 -4.22
C LEU A 51 -14.29 5.58 -4.59
N ASN A 52 -13.37 5.86 -3.67
CA ASN A 52 -12.10 6.51 -3.98
C ASN A 52 -10.99 5.53 -4.39
N GLY A 53 -11.28 4.24 -4.55
CA GLY A 53 -10.31 3.23 -4.95
C GLY A 53 -9.19 3.02 -3.92
N ARG A 54 -9.40 3.45 -2.66
CA ARG A 54 -8.43 3.26 -1.57
C ARG A 54 -8.51 1.86 -0.96
N LEU A 55 -9.65 1.20 -1.13
CA LEU A 55 -9.90 -0.18 -0.78
C LEU A 55 -10.83 -0.76 -1.85
N LEU A 56 -10.67 -2.05 -2.17
CA LEU A 56 -11.69 -2.73 -2.95
C LEU A 56 -12.94 -2.96 -2.09
N ALA A 57 -14.12 -2.68 -2.65
CA ALA A 57 -15.37 -3.00 -1.97
C ALA A 57 -15.50 -4.53 -1.80
N PRO A 58 -15.84 -5.05 -0.60
CA PRO A 58 -16.11 -6.46 -0.43
C PRO A 58 -17.35 -6.86 -1.25
N ARG A 59 -17.41 -8.12 -1.71
CA ARG A 59 -18.52 -8.62 -2.54
C ARG A 59 -19.91 -8.30 -1.97
N GLY A 60 -20.08 -8.41 -0.65
CA GLY A 60 -21.33 -8.07 0.02
C GLY A 60 -21.78 -6.63 -0.18
N ALA A 61 -20.84 -5.66 -0.13
CA ALA A 61 -21.14 -4.25 -0.39
C ALA A 61 -21.53 -4.00 -1.85
N VAL A 62 -20.90 -4.71 -2.78
CA VAL A 62 -21.19 -4.63 -4.21
C VAL A 62 -22.60 -5.15 -4.51
N VAL A 63 -22.95 -6.30 -3.93
CA VAL A 63 -24.29 -6.89 -4.05
C VAL A 63 -25.35 -5.98 -3.45
N ALA A 64 -25.12 -5.44 -2.26
CA ALA A 64 -26.02 -4.48 -1.62
C ALA A 64 -26.21 -3.21 -2.47
N LEU A 65 -25.14 -2.67 -3.07
CA LEU A 65 -25.24 -1.52 -3.96
C LEU A 65 -26.07 -1.84 -5.22
N ALA A 66 -25.85 -3.02 -5.82
CA ALA A 66 -26.63 -3.44 -6.97
C ALA A 66 -28.13 -3.51 -6.64
N GLU A 67 -28.48 -4.06 -5.47
CA GLU A 67 -29.86 -4.15 -5.00
C GLU A 67 -30.50 -2.78 -4.80
N VAL A 68 -29.86 -1.86 -4.05
CA VAL A 68 -30.45 -0.54 -3.75
C VAL A 68 -30.50 0.39 -4.97
N THR A 69 -29.74 0.09 -6.02
CA THR A 69 -29.73 0.85 -7.29
C THR A 69 -30.54 0.17 -8.40
N GLY A 70 -31.10 -1.01 -8.16
CA GLY A 70 -31.82 -1.79 -9.19
C GLY A 70 -30.91 -2.27 -10.34
N THR A 71 -29.60 -2.38 -10.10
CA THR A 71 -28.64 -2.83 -11.12
C THR A 71 -28.59 -4.36 -11.15
N PRO A 72 -28.58 -5.01 -12.33
CA PRO A 72 -28.39 -6.45 -12.42
C PRO A 72 -27.10 -6.91 -11.74
N GLN A 73 -27.24 -7.75 -10.71
CA GLN A 73 -26.14 -8.18 -9.85
C GLN A 73 -25.05 -8.91 -10.63
N HIS A 74 -25.43 -9.77 -11.58
CA HIS A 74 -24.49 -10.64 -12.29
C HIS A 74 -23.40 -9.85 -13.01
N HIS A 75 -23.77 -8.82 -13.78
CA HIS A 75 -22.81 -7.96 -14.48
C HIS A 75 -21.83 -7.28 -13.50
N LEU A 76 -22.35 -6.76 -12.39
CA LEU A 76 -21.53 -6.05 -11.41
C LEU A 76 -20.58 -7.00 -10.68
N THR A 77 -21.03 -8.21 -10.34
CA THR A 77 -20.18 -9.24 -9.72
C THR A 77 -19.10 -9.76 -10.66
N THR A 78 -19.38 -9.94 -11.95
CA THR A 78 -18.35 -10.36 -12.92
C THR A 78 -17.23 -9.33 -13.02
N MET A 79 -17.57 -8.05 -13.03
CA MET A 79 -16.56 -6.98 -13.04
C MET A 79 -15.81 -6.88 -11.71
N TRP A 80 -16.49 -7.14 -10.58
CA TRP A 80 -15.84 -7.22 -9.27
C TRP A 80 -14.79 -8.33 -9.22
N GLU A 81 -15.05 -9.49 -9.82
CA GLU A 81 -14.09 -10.60 -9.84
C GLU A 81 -12.81 -10.29 -10.63
N LEU A 82 -12.90 -9.44 -11.65
CA LEU A 82 -11.74 -8.96 -12.39
C LEU A 82 -10.94 -7.95 -11.56
N ALA A 83 -11.64 -7.02 -10.92
CA ALA A 83 -11.04 -6.06 -10.02
C ALA A 83 -10.39 -6.72 -8.81
N GLU A 84 -10.99 -7.76 -8.26
CA GLU A 84 -10.43 -8.50 -7.12
C GLU A 84 -9.14 -9.22 -7.50
N ARG A 85 -9.12 -9.91 -8.64
CA ARG A 85 -7.86 -10.52 -9.13
C ARG A 85 -6.76 -9.47 -9.34
N ALA A 86 -7.11 -8.27 -9.81
CA ALA A 86 -6.15 -7.17 -9.94
C ALA A 86 -5.69 -6.63 -8.58
N TRP A 87 -6.63 -6.49 -7.64
CA TRP A 87 -6.36 -6.05 -6.28
C TRP A 87 -5.42 -7.01 -5.56
N SER A 88 -5.69 -8.31 -5.56
CA SER A 88 -4.80 -9.30 -4.94
C SER A 88 -3.39 -9.26 -5.56
N ARG A 89 -3.27 -9.09 -6.88
CA ARG A 89 -1.96 -8.93 -7.55
C ARG A 89 -1.24 -7.66 -7.10
N ALA A 90 -1.95 -6.55 -6.94
CA ALA A 90 -1.37 -5.29 -6.48
C ALA A 90 -0.94 -5.37 -5.01
N GLU A 91 -1.80 -5.90 -4.14
CA GLU A 91 -1.52 -6.07 -2.71
C GLU A 91 -0.30 -6.97 -2.48
N MET A 92 -0.21 -8.12 -3.18
CA MET A 92 0.98 -8.96 -3.13
C MET A 92 2.26 -8.22 -3.56
N ARG A 93 2.20 -7.38 -4.60
CA ARG A 93 3.37 -6.57 -5.02
C ARG A 93 3.75 -5.53 -3.98
N HIS A 94 2.76 -4.85 -3.39
CA HIS A 94 3.00 -3.85 -2.36
C HIS A 94 3.59 -4.46 -1.10
N ASP A 95 3.07 -5.60 -0.64
CA ASP A 95 3.58 -6.33 0.53
C ASP A 95 5.03 -6.79 0.32
N MET A 96 5.34 -7.37 -0.84
CA MET A 96 6.71 -7.78 -1.18
C MET A 96 7.67 -6.59 -1.28
N THR A 97 7.22 -5.47 -1.83
CA THR A 97 8.03 -4.23 -1.92
C THR A 97 8.29 -3.67 -0.52
N MET A 98 7.27 -3.62 0.34
CA MET A 98 7.40 -3.15 1.73
C MET A 98 8.34 -4.03 2.55
N GLU A 99 8.27 -5.36 2.36
CA GLU A 99 9.16 -6.30 3.04
C GLU A 99 10.61 -6.16 2.57
N ALA A 100 10.85 -6.01 1.26
CA ALA A 100 12.20 -5.78 0.73
C ALA A 100 12.81 -4.46 1.25
N ILE A 101 12.00 -3.39 1.34
CA ILE A 101 12.42 -2.13 1.95
C ILE A 101 12.80 -2.33 3.42
N ARG A 102 11.96 -3.04 4.20
CA ARG A 102 12.22 -3.34 5.61
C ARG A 102 13.52 -4.14 5.79
N ILE A 103 13.74 -5.18 4.97
CA ILE A 103 14.97 -5.99 5.00
C ILE A 103 16.20 -5.16 4.65
N THR A 104 16.11 -4.30 3.63
CA THR A 104 17.21 -3.42 3.22
C THR A 104 17.56 -2.42 4.32
N GLN A 105 16.55 -1.80 4.93
CA GLN A 105 16.74 -0.92 6.09
C GLN A 105 17.35 -1.66 7.29
N ALA A 106 16.91 -2.88 7.57
CA ALA A 106 17.47 -3.71 8.65
C ALA A 106 18.94 -4.07 8.39
N ARG A 107 19.31 -4.43 7.15
CA ARG A 107 20.71 -4.69 6.77
C ARG A 107 21.58 -3.44 6.90
N ALA A 108 21.10 -2.28 6.46
CA ALA A 108 21.80 -1.02 6.63
C ALA A 108 22.04 -0.70 8.12
N ALA A 109 21.01 -0.84 8.96
CA ALA A 109 21.13 -0.60 10.40
C ALA A 109 22.13 -1.54 11.10
N LEU A 110 22.26 -2.79 10.65
CA LEU A 110 23.25 -3.74 11.18
C LEU A 110 24.68 -3.47 10.66
N GLY A 111 24.83 -2.94 9.44
CA GLY A 111 26.13 -2.58 8.86
C GLY A 111 26.77 -1.36 9.52
N GLU A 112 25.96 -0.38 9.95
CA GLU A 112 26.43 0.82 10.67
C GLU A 112 27.03 0.50 12.06
N LEU A 113 26.69 -0.65 12.68
CA LEU A 113 27.28 -1.09 13.95
C LEU A 113 28.62 -1.84 13.79
N GLY A 114 29.03 -2.17 12.56
CA GLY A 114 30.25 -2.92 12.25
C GLY A 114 31.48 -2.08 11.93
N THR A 115 31.35 -0.76 11.79
CA THR A 115 32.46 0.15 11.45
C THR A 115 32.85 1.01 12.64
N THR A 116 33.39 0.39 13.69
CA THR A 116 34.25 1.11 14.66
C THR A 116 35.28 0.15 15.24
N ALA A 117 36.22 -0.28 14.42
CA ALA A 117 37.49 -0.79 14.90
C ALA A 117 38.60 0.17 14.42
N PRO A 118 39.21 0.99 15.29
CA PRO A 118 40.39 1.75 14.90
C PRO A 118 41.56 0.76 14.65
N PRO A 119 42.43 1.04 13.67
CA PRO A 119 43.54 0.14 13.36
C PRO A 119 44.50 0.11 14.54
N ARG A 120 44.75 -1.10 15.05
CA ARG A 120 45.84 -1.37 16.00
C ARG A 120 47.16 -1.26 15.24
N GLU A 121 47.82 -0.11 15.36
CA GLU A 121 49.19 0.06 14.92
C GLU A 121 50.08 -0.85 15.77
N THR A 122 50.55 -1.93 15.17
CA THR A 122 51.58 -2.80 15.72
C THR A 122 52.77 -2.76 14.79
N ARG A 123 53.94 -2.47 15.39
CA ARG A 123 55.25 -3.10 15.17
C ARG A 123 56.38 -2.15 14.77
N GLY A 124 57.47 -2.20 15.54
CA GLY A 124 58.78 -1.78 15.08
C GLY A 124 59.86 -1.72 16.17
N ARG A 125 60.36 -2.88 16.60
CA ARG A 125 61.52 -3.02 17.51
C ARG A 125 62.83 -3.14 16.71
N ALA A 126 63.90 -2.55 17.27
CA ALA A 126 65.36 -2.85 17.17
C ALA A 126 66.21 -1.98 16.20
N PRO A 127 67.56 -1.92 16.34
CA PRO A 127 68.47 -2.09 17.51
C PRO A 127 69.44 -0.87 17.70
N GLY A 128 70.32 -0.91 18.72
CA GLY A 128 71.06 0.26 19.22
C GLY A 128 72.50 0.52 18.73
N ALA A 129 73.09 1.57 19.31
CA ALA A 129 74.51 1.98 19.44
C ALA A 129 74.47 3.32 20.21
N GLY A 130 75.30 3.75 21.16
CA GLY A 130 76.55 3.33 21.77
C GLY A 130 77.19 4.61 22.37
N GLY A 131 77.79 4.56 23.56
CA GLY A 131 78.87 5.49 23.96
C GLY A 131 78.63 6.54 25.07
N ALA A 132 79.25 6.27 26.23
CA ALA A 132 80.25 7.10 26.93
C ALA A 132 79.91 8.12 28.05
N TYR A 133 80.84 8.14 29.03
CA TYR A 133 81.19 9.07 30.14
C TYR A 133 80.54 8.86 31.53
N GLU A 134 81.16 8.18 32.54
CA GLU A 134 82.31 8.48 33.46
C GLU A 134 82.07 9.61 34.50
N PRO A 135 82.77 9.64 35.67
CA PRO A 135 83.49 8.59 36.42
C PRO A 135 82.90 8.25 37.80
#